data_AF-A0A9D4T7L9-F1
#
_entry.id   AF-A0A9D4T7L9-F1
#
_cell.length_a   1.000
_cell.length_b   1.000
_cell.length_c   1.000
_cell.angle_alpha   90.00
_cell.angle_beta   90.00
_cell.angle_gamma   90.00
#
_symmetry.space_group_name_H-M   'P 1'
#
loop_
_entity.id
_entity.type
_entity.pdbx_description
1 polymer ?
#
loop_
_entity_poly.entity_id
_entity_poly.type
_entity_poly.pdbx_seq_one_letter_code
_entity_poly.pdbx_strand_id
1 'polypeptide(L)'
;MASDTLGGASDEGVFIKTIHGRGCLDSGCCSIDWGCLECENAELGCVAHVSRCSGRLDQQWRLKFASNWTTVFGEPVFAIASFYSPEHCLTLVNGGGDGDFYALQECATPRPSEWQGFYVVRNPLKR
;
A
#
# COMPACT_ATOMS: atom_id res chain seq x y z
N MET A 1 3.47 7.09 27.38
CA MET A 1 2.08 7.54 27.19
C MET A 1 1.82 7.51 25.71
N ALA A 2 1.11 6.49 25.22
CA ALA A 2 0.77 6.34 23.81
C ALA A 2 -0.34 7.34 23.47
N SER A 3 -0.14 8.14 22.43
CA SER A 3 -1.13 9.12 21.99
C SER A 3 -2.20 8.40 21.17
N ASP A 4 -3.33 8.11 21.83
CA ASP A 4 -4.61 7.76 21.22
C ASP A 4 -5.21 8.96 20.49
N THR A 5 -4.49 9.49 19.49
CA THR A 5 -5.07 10.38 18.48
C THR A 5 -5.57 9.54 17.31
N LEU A 6 -6.55 8.69 17.61
CA LEU A 6 -7.51 8.24 16.61
C LEU A 6 -8.30 9.48 16.19
N GLY A 7 -7.81 10.16 15.14
CA GLY A 7 -8.58 11.18 14.44
C GLY A 7 -9.96 10.61 14.12
N GLY A 8 -11.00 11.34 14.53
CA GLY A 8 -12.39 10.91 14.43
C GLY A 8 -12.71 10.45 13.00
N ALA A 9 -12.94 9.15 12.83
CA ALA A 9 -13.35 8.56 11.57
C ALA A 9 -14.84 8.87 11.31
N SER A 10 -15.15 10.12 10.98
CA SER A 10 -16.42 10.53 10.39
C SER A 10 -16.42 10.40 8.86
N ASP A 11 -15.28 10.10 8.25
CA ASP A 11 -15.06 10.29 6.83
C ASP A 11 -15.28 9.00 6.04
N GLU A 12 -16.13 9.12 5.02
CA GLU A 12 -16.30 8.12 3.97
C GLU A 12 -14.94 7.90 3.29
N GLY A 13 -14.42 6.67 3.37
CA GLY A 13 -13.05 6.38 2.94
C GLY A 13 -12.93 5.06 2.20
N VAL A 14 -12.06 5.07 1.18
CA VAL A 14 -11.59 3.89 0.46
C VAL A 14 -10.16 3.63 0.91
N PHE A 15 -9.94 2.51 1.59
CA PHE A 15 -8.66 2.16 2.20
C PHE A 15 -7.99 1.03 1.44
N ILE A 16 -6.67 1.08 1.29
CA ILE A 16 -5.88 -0.05 0.81
C ILE A 16 -5.35 -0.80 2.03
N LYS A 17 -5.65 -2.10 2.12
CA LYS A 17 -5.17 -2.96 3.19
C LYS A 17 -4.23 -4.04 2.65
N THR A 18 -3.21 -4.36 3.44
CA THR A 18 -2.38 -5.54 3.21
C THR A 18 -3.13 -6.80 3.65
N ILE A 19 -2.89 -7.92 2.95
CA ILE A 19 -3.38 -9.25 3.37
C ILE A 19 -2.68 -9.69 4.66
N HIS A 20 -1.39 -9.36 4.78
CA HIS A 20 -0.57 -9.72 5.93
C HIS A 20 -0.44 -8.52 6.87
N GLY A 21 -0.98 -8.60 8.09
CA GLY A 21 -0.86 -7.57 9.13
C GLY A 21 -2.15 -6.78 9.43
N ARG A 22 -2.11 -5.98 10.51
CA ARG A 22 -3.22 -5.07 10.90
C ARG A 22 -3.09 -3.67 10.28
N GLY A 23 -2.11 -3.47 9.40
CA GLY A 23 -1.82 -2.18 8.79
C GLY A 23 -2.84 -1.82 7.70
N CYS A 24 -3.33 -0.59 7.74
CA CYS A 24 -3.83 0.04 6.52
C CYS A 24 -2.63 0.71 5.87
N LEU A 25 -2.51 0.59 4.55
CA LEU A 25 -1.79 1.58 3.81
C LEU A 25 -2.73 2.79 3.82
N ASP A 26 -2.58 3.62 4.84
CA ASP A 26 -3.54 4.68 5.14
C ASP A 26 -3.75 5.49 3.87
N SER A 27 -5.01 5.73 3.54
CA SER A 27 -5.46 6.28 2.26
C SER A 27 -5.10 7.76 2.06
N GLY A 28 -3.99 8.21 2.64
CA GLY A 28 -3.27 9.41 2.24
C GLY A 28 -2.61 9.30 0.87
N CYS A 29 -2.70 8.14 0.19
CA CYS A 29 -2.07 7.90 -1.11
C CYS A 29 -2.52 8.82 -2.26
N CYS A 30 -3.59 9.61 -2.09
CA CYS A 30 -4.00 10.70 -2.97
C CYS A 30 -5.03 11.57 -2.22
N SER A 31 -4.64 12.22 -1.12
CA SER A 31 -5.38 13.40 -0.67
C SER A 31 -4.64 14.63 -1.19
N ILE A 32 -5.37 15.54 -1.85
CA ILE A 32 -4.87 16.84 -2.34
C ILE A 32 -4.14 17.62 -1.22
N ASP A 33 -4.39 17.27 0.05
CA ASP A 33 -3.85 17.95 1.22
C ASP A 33 -2.68 17.21 1.93
N TRP A 34 -2.31 15.95 1.60
CA TRP A 34 -1.40 15.16 2.48
C TRP A 34 -0.24 14.34 1.85
N GLY A 35 0.01 14.44 0.54
CA GLY A 35 1.24 13.90 -0.09
C GLY A 35 1.04 12.63 -0.91
N CYS A 36 2.11 12.19 -1.58
CA CYS A 36 2.13 11.05 -2.49
C CYS A 36 3.09 9.99 -1.96
N LEU A 37 2.70 8.72 -2.10
CA LEU A 37 3.61 7.61 -1.83
C LEU A 37 4.74 7.65 -2.86
N GLU A 38 5.98 7.72 -2.38
CA GLU A 38 7.18 7.82 -3.18
C GLU A 38 8.16 6.72 -2.81
N CYS A 39 8.89 6.23 -3.81
CA CYS A 39 10.13 5.51 -3.60
C CYS A 39 11.19 6.02 -4.57
N GLU A 40 12.17 6.79 -4.08
CA GLU A 40 13.14 7.48 -4.92
C GLU A 40 13.76 6.55 -5.98
N ASN A 41 13.66 6.96 -7.25
CA ASN A 41 14.14 6.22 -8.43
C ASN A 41 13.56 4.82 -8.63
N ALA A 42 12.56 4.42 -7.83
CA ALA A 42 11.99 3.08 -7.80
C ALA A 42 13.02 1.95 -7.66
N GLU A 43 14.12 2.21 -6.95
CA GLU A 43 15.19 1.23 -6.75
C GLU A 43 14.75 0.06 -5.86
N LEU A 44 15.34 -1.11 -6.10
CA LEU A 44 15.12 -2.28 -5.26
C LEU A 44 15.64 -2.00 -3.84
N GLY A 45 14.82 -2.31 -2.82
CA GLY A 45 15.12 -2.05 -1.42
C GLY A 45 14.78 -0.64 -0.95
N CYS A 46 14.36 0.26 -1.85
CA CYS A 46 13.90 1.58 -1.46
C CYS A 46 12.71 1.48 -0.48
N VAL A 47 12.76 2.25 0.60
CA VAL A 47 11.68 2.32 1.60
C VAL A 47 10.67 3.38 1.19
N ALA A 48 9.44 2.94 0.98
CA ALA A 48 8.36 3.81 0.53
C ALA A 48 7.94 4.75 1.66
N HIS A 49 7.81 6.03 1.34
CA HIS A 49 7.46 7.09 2.29
C HIS A 49 6.53 8.09 1.63
N VAL A 50 5.90 8.95 2.43
CA VAL A 50 5.03 10.01 1.93
C VAL A 50 5.86 11.27 1.69
N SER A 51 5.76 11.83 0.49
CA SER A 51 6.43 13.07 0.10
C SER A 51 5.45 14.03 -0.56
N ARG A 52 5.92 15.21 -0.97
CA ARG A 52 5.09 16.16 -1.71
C ARG A 52 4.79 15.62 -3.11
N CYS A 53 3.51 15.57 -3.47
CA CYS A 53 3.08 15.23 -4.84
C CYS A 53 3.68 16.22 -5.85
N SER A 54 4.41 15.68 -6.82
CA SER A 54 5.07 16.42 -7.90
C SER A 54 4.77 15.85 -9.29
N GLY A 55 4.13 14.68 -9.36
CA GLY A 55 3.83 13.99 -10.61
C GLY A 55 5.00 13.17 -11.17
N ARG A 56 6.09 13.03 -10.41
CA ARG A 56 7.24 12.19 -10.79
C ARG A 56 6.81 10.73 -10.99
N LEU A 57 7.53 10.01 -11.85
CA LEU A 57 7.23 8.62 -12.19
C LEU A 57 7.38 7.66 -11.00
N ASP A 58 8.23 8.00 -10.04
CA ASP A 58 8.43 7.23 -8.81
C ASP A 58 7.42 7.54 -7.70
N GLN A 59 6.46 8.43 -7.99
CA GLN A 59 5.22 8.61 -7.23
C GLN A 59 4.02 7.92 -7.93
N GLN A 60 4.25 7.27 -9.08
CA GLN A 60 3.22 6.58 -9.84
C GLN A 60 3.31 5.07 -9.63
N TRP A 61 2.15 4.42 -9.52
CA TRP A 61 2.03 3.02 -9.13
C TRP A 61 1.06 2.28 -10.05
N ARG A 62 1.34 1.00 -10.32
CA ARG A 62 0.51 0.10 -11.12
C ARG A 62 -0.13 -0.95 -10.22
N LEU A 63 -1.44 -1.17 -10.38
CA LEU A 63 -2.15 -2.25 -9.70
C LEU A 63 -2.11 -3.51 -10.56
N LYS A 64 -1.49 -4.58 -10.05
CA LYS A 64 -1.39 -5.88 -10.72
C LYS A 64 -2.34 -6.87 -10.05
N PHE A 65 -3.53 -7.00 -10.59
CA PHE A 65 -4.55 -7.92 -10.07
C PHE A 65 -4.15 -9.38 -10.26
N ALA A 66 -4.28 -10.15 -9.19
CA ALA A 66 -4.06 -11.59 -9.22
C ALA A 66 -5.36 -12.28 -9.66
N SER A 67 -5.30 -13.02 -10.77
CA SER A 67 -6.45 -13.79 -11.26
C SER A 67 -6.93 -14.79 -10.20
N ASN A 68 -8.23 -14.80 -9.93
CA ASN A 68 -8.90 -15.71 -9.00
C ASN A 68 -8.40 -15.65 -7.55
N TRP A 69 -7.77 -14.56 -7.13
CA TRP A 69 -7.44 -14.35 -5.73
C TRP A 69 -8.25 -13.21 -5.14
N THR A 70 -9.17 -13.58 -4.26
CA THR A 70 -9.97 -12.65 -3.48
C THR A 70 -9.74 -12.88 -2.00
N THR A 71 -10.09 -11.88 -1.20
CA THR A 71 -10.27 -12.05 0.24
C THR A 71 -11.44 -12.99 0.54
N VAL A 72 -11.64 -13.31 1.83
CA VAL A 72 -12.82 -14.04 2.33
C VAL A 72 -14.14 -13.28 2.12
N PHE A 73 -14.09 -11.97 1.88
CA PHE A 73 -15.27 -11.14 1.60
C PHE A 73 -15.45 -10.84 0.11
N GLY A 74 -14.58 -11.40 -0.74
CA GLY A 74 -14.68 -11.30 -2.20
C GLY A 74 -14.00 -10.07 -2.81
N GLU A 75 -13.22 -9.29 -2.05
CA GLU A 75 -12.45 -8.20 -2.65
C GLU A 75 -11.28 -8.74 -3.47
N PRO A 76 -11.05 -8.23 -4.70
CA PRO A 76 -9.95 -8.68 -5.53
C PRO A 76 -8.60 -8.26 -4.93
N VAL A 77 -7.65 -9.20 -4.93
CA VAL A 77 -6.29 -8.98 -4.47
C VAL A 77 -5.40 -8.51 -5.62
N PHE A 78 -4.52 -7.55 -5.32
CA PHE A 78 -3.53 -7.05 -6.27
C PHE A 78 -2.18 -6.78 -5.58
N ALA A 79 -1.11 -6.75 -6.37
CA ALA A 79 0.15 -6.12 -5.96
C ALA A 79 0.18 -4.66 -6.41
N ILE A 80 0.93 -3.83 -5.69
CA ILE A 80 1.26 -2.46 -6.09
C ILE A 80 2.69 -2.49 -6.63
N ALA A 81 2.86 -2.28 -7.93
CA ALA A 81 4.15 -2.22 -8.60
C ALA A 81 4.55 -0.78 -8.90
N SER A 82 5.85 -0.49 -8.95
CA SER A 82 6.32 0.80 -9.44
C SER A 82 5.90 1.01 -10.90
N PHE A 83 5.55 2.25 -11.26
CA PHE A 83 5.32 2.59 -12.66
C PHE A 83 6.63 2.57 -13.47
N TYR A 84 7.72 3.01 -12.86
CA TYR A 84 9.05 3.13 -13.45
C TYR A 84 9.73 1.76 -13.64
N SER A 85 9.64 0.90 -12.62
CA SER A 85 10.19 -0.47 -12.60
C SER A 85 9.09 -1.48 -12.31
N PRO A 86 8.33 -1.94 -13.32
CA PRO A 86 7.14 -2.78 -13.11
C PRO A 86 7.41 -4.11 -12.41
N GLU A 87 8.64 -4.61 -12.47
CA GLU A 87 9.15 -5.79 -11.78
C GLU A 87 9.35 -5.60 -10.27
N HIS A 88 9.35 -4.36 -9.78
CA HIS A 88 9.45 -4.06 -8.35
C HIS A 88 8.08 -3.81 -7.74
N CYS A 89 7.74 -4.60 -6.72
CA CYS A 89 6.49 -4.54 -5.98
C CYS A 89 6.70 -4.04 -4.55
N LEU A 90 5.75 -3.22 -4.10
CA LEU A 90 5.66 -2.81 -2.72
C LEU A 90 5.42 -4.06 -1.84
N THR A 91 6.29 -4.23 -0.86
CA THR A 91 6.32 -5.42 0.00
C THR A 91 6.36 -4.97 1.44
N LEU A 92 5.48 -5.55 2.27
CA LEU A 92 5.56 -5.40 3.72
C LEU A 92 6.79 -6.17 4.23
N VAL A 93 7.71 -5.46 4.87
CA VAL A 93 8.93 -6.01 5.44
C VAL A 93 8.85 -5.87 6.96
N ASN A 94 9.13 -6.97 7.66
CA ASN A 94 9.24 -6.95 9.12
C ASN A 94 10.59 -6.31 9.50
N GLY A 95 10.54 -5.10 10.06
CA GLY A 95 11.73 -4.37 10.53
C GLY A 95 12.21 -4.80 11.91
N GLY A 96 11.60 -5.82 12.51
CA GLY A 96 11.91 -6.27 13.86
C GLY A 96 11.53 -5.23 14.91
N GLY A 97 12.54 -4.67 15.59
CA GLY A 97 12.34 -3.70 16.67
C GLY A 97 11.88 -2.31 16.21
N ASP A 98 12.11 -1.98 14.94
CA ASP A 98 11.83 -0.66 14.36
C ASP A 98 10.41 -0.55 13.76
N GLY A 99 9.64 -1.64 13.84
CA GLY A 99 8.31 -1.75 13.25
C GLY A 99 8.32 -2.20 11.79
N ASP A 100 7.15 -2.60 11.31
CA ASP A 100 6.98 -3.01 9.91
C ASP A 100 6.99 -1.78 8.99
N PHE A 101 7.60 -1.92 7.82
CA PHE A 101 7.66 -0.86 6.80
C PHE A 101 7.42 -1.43 5.40
N TYR A 102 7.17 -0.55 4.43
CA TYR A 102 7.02 -0.95 3.04
C TYR A 102 8.28 -0.63 2.25
N ALA A 103 8.79 -1.59 1.50
CA ALA A 103 9.91 -1.40 0.59
C ALA A 103 9.64 -2.05 -0.77
N LEU A 104 10.31 -1.55 -1.81
CA LEU A 104 10.31 -2.20 -3.11
C LEU A 104 11.14 -3.49 -3.06
N GLN A 105 10.55 -4.61 -3.45
CA GLN A 105 11.22 -5.90 -3.63
C GLN A 105 10.82 -6.46 -5.00
N GLU A 106 11.49 -7.51 -5.46
CA GLU A 106 11.09 -8.23 -6.66
C GLU A 106 9.64 -8.71 -6.53
N CYS A 107 8.82 -8.46 -7.55
CA CYS A 107 7.45 -8.94 -7.59
C CYS A 107 7.43 -10.48 -7.55
N ALA A 108 6.69 -11.06 -6.61
CA ALA A 108 6.49 -12.49 -6.57
C ALA A 108 5.73 -12.98 -7.81
N THR A 109 6.18 -14.11 -8.35
CA THR A 109 5.60 -14.78 -9.52
C THR A 109 5.21 -16.22 -9.17
N PRO A 110 4.12 -16.78 -9.72
CA PRO A 110 3.26 -16.19 -10.77
C PRO A 110 2.17 -15.25 -10.23
N ARG A 111 2.06 -15.09 -8.91
CA ARG A 111 1.11 -14.20 -8.24
C ARG A 111 1.80 -13.49 -7.06
N PRO A 112 1.24 -12.37 -6.55
CA PRO A 112 1.79 -11.71 -5.38
C PRO A 112 1.93 -12.66 -4.19
N SER A 113 2.91 -12.44 -3.33
CA SER A 113 2.98 -13.14 -2.05
C SER A 113 2.00 -12.51 -1.05
N GLU A 114 1.78 -13.14 0.10
CA GLU A 114 0.94 -12.56 1.16
C GLU A 114 1.50 -11.21 1.66
N TRP A 115 2.82 -11.00 1.57
CA TRP A 115 3.51 -9.76 1.92
C TRP A 115 3.42 -8.67 0.86
N GLN A 116 2.96 -9.01 -0.34
CA GLN A 116 2.78 -8.13 -1.49
C GLN A 116 1.31 -8.00 -1.91
N GLY A 117 0.41 -8.67 -1.19
CA GLY A 117 -1.00 -8.71 -1.51
C GLY A 117 -1.75 -7.57 -0.82
N PHE A 118 -2.46 -6.79 -1.61
CA PHE A 118 -3.31 -5.69 -1.16
C PHE A 118 -4.73 -5.86 -1.67
N TYR A 119 -5.69 -5.26 -0.96
CA TYR A 119 -7.08 -5.20 -1.36
C TYR A 119 -7.69 -3.87 -0.93
N VAL A 120 -8.78 -3.47 -1.59
CA VAL A 120 -9.48 -2.21 -1.28
C VAL A 120 -10.67 -2.51 -0.38
N VAL A 121 -10.76 -1.83 0.76
CA VAL A 121 -11.92 -1.87 1.66
C VAL A 121 -12.64 -0.53 1.63
N ARG A 122 -13.96 -0.56 1.46
CA ARG A 122 -14.82 0.60 1.68
C ARG A 122 -15.32 0.57 3.13
N ASN A 123 -15.27 1.69 3.84
CA ASN A 123 -15.76 1.76 5.22
C ASN A 123 -17.23 1.29 5.29
N PRO A 124 -17.55 0.18 5.97
CA PRO A 124 -18.90 -0.37 6.02
C PRO A 124 -19.84 0.41 6.95
N LEU A 125 -19.34 1.40 7.71
CA LEU A 125 -20.11 2.14 8.71
C LEU A 125 -21.14 3.14 8.14
N LYS A 126 -21.27 3.27 6.82
CA LYS A 126 -22.39 3.97 6.18
C LYS A 126 -22.84 3.21 4.94
N ARG A 127 -24.08 2.69 4.98
CA ARG A 127 -24.87 2.22 3.83
C ARG A 127 -25.97 3.24 3.55
#